data_AF-A0A969L3J0-F1
#
_entry.id   AF-A0A969L3J0-F1
#
_cell.length_a   1.000
_cell.length_b   1.000
_cell.length_c   1.000
_cell.angle_alpha   90.00
_cell.angle_beta   90.00
_cell.angle_gamma   90.00
#
_symmetry.space_group_name_H-M   'P 1'
#
loop_
_entity.id
_entity.type
_entity.pdbx_description
1 polymer ?
#
loop_
_entity_poly.entity_id
_entity_poly.type
_entity_poly.pdbx_seq_one_letter_code
_entity_poly.pdbx_strand_id
1 'polypeptide(L)'
;MTEYTKFDPANPPSPLMTGEPGSFAHFTMTTRFPVILQNVLDDHAGQYPAGIVAALQNLYDELTQDQPVRSLETTAPDGPAWAEAWRPYHGRTWLDLPWYFAEAFIYRRLVEAAGYFGTEQGRRGAEEQGGQSSSGQPSANNSEGKKWIGVDPFLPRKQAELDSEATWAVAAVALSHAPDGSAESLAALLHHCLWGNRADLSYTKVAELAGGKILVASEQANLLVDDTEAVVEYLQGGRGAEGQGGGGQRSAVGGRVDFLCDNAGTELLMDLVLVDFLLRFGWAERITMHV
;
A
#
# COMPACT_ATOMS: atom_id res chain seq x y z
N MET A 1 -7.27 33.63 -4.33
CA MET A 1 -7.11 32.20 -4.64
C MET A 1 -6.17 32.13 -5.81
N THR A 2 -4.94 31.66 -5.58
CA THR A 2 -3.95 31.50 -6.64
C THR A 2 -4.46 30.38 -7.53
N GLU A 3 -4.76 30.66 -8.79
CA GLU A 3 -5.04 29.60 -9.77
C GLU A 3 -3.82 28.68 -9.77
N TYR A 4 -3.99 27.44 -9.28
CA TYR A 4 -3.03 26.39 -9.57
C TYR A 4 -2.94 26.29 -11.09
N THR A 5 -1.77 26.60 -11.65
CA THR A 5 -1.49 26.37 -13.06
C THR A 5 -1.83 24.92 -13.36
N LYS A 6 -2.87 24.71 -14.16
CA LYS A 6 -3.34 23.38 -14.54
C LYS A 6 -2.15 22.57 -15.03
N PHE A 7 -1.93 21.42 -14.39
CA PHE A 7 -1.01 20.39 -14.85
C PHE A 7 -1.23 20.17 -16.36
N ASP A 8 -0.19 20.37 -17.17
CA ASP A 8 -0.22 20.06 -18.60
C ASP A 8 0.24 18.60 -18.77
N PRO A 9 -0.69 17.64 -19.01
CA PRO A 9 -0.32 16.25 -19.18
C PRO A 9 0.55 16.02 -20.42
N ALA A 10 0.58 16.95 -21.39
CA ALA A 10 1.41 16.85 -22.58
C ALA A 10 2.84 17.37 -22.35
N ASN A 11 3.09 18.10 -21.25
CA ASN A 11 4.39 18.64 -20.90
C ASN A 11 4.62 18.57 -19.37
N PRO A 12 4.75 17.35 -18.82
CA PRO A 12 4.97 17.19 -17.39
C PRO A 12 6.34 17.75 -16.99
N PRO A 13 6.48 18.26 -15.76
CA PRO A 13 7.81 18.60 -15.23
C PRO A 13 8.71 17.36 -15.22
N SER A 14 10.03 17.60 -15.22
CA SER A 14 11.00 16.52 -15.05
C SER A 14 10.72 15.73 -13.75
N PRO A 15 10.93 14.41 -13.76
CA PRO A 15 10.73 13.61 -12.57
C PRO A 15 11.72 14.00 -11.47
N LEU A 16 11.33 13.78 -10.22
CA LEU A 16 12.27 13.80 -9.10
C LEU A 16 13.33 12.72 -9.34
N MET A 17 14.60 13.08 -9.22
CA MET A 17 15.72 12.19 -9.52
C MET A 17 16.37 11.67 -8.23
N THR A 18 16.82 10.42 -8.23
CA THR A 18 17.46 9.79 -7.07
C THR A 18 18.82 10.41 -6.71
N GLY A 19 19.51 10.99 -7.69
CA GLY A 19 20.85 11.57 -7.52
C GLY A 19 20.91 13.01 -7.05
N GLU A 20 19.77 13.69 -6.86
CA GLU A 20 19.76 15.11 -6.48
C GLU A 20 20.15 15.29 -5.01
N PRO A 21 21.34 15.83 -4.68
CA PRO A 21 21.81 15.89 -3.30
C PRO A 21 20.94 16.82 -2.45
N GLY A 22 20.57 16.36 -1.25
CA GLY A 22 19.69 17.10 -0.33
C GLY A 22 18.20 16.94 -0.60
N SER A 23 17.82 16.30 -1.70
CA SER A 23 16.41 15.93 -1.95
C SER A 23 15.95 14.80 -1.04
N PHE A 24 14.64 14.71 -0.82
CA PHE A 24 14.04 13.59 -0.11
C PHE A 24 14.17 12.27 -0.88
N ALA A 25 14.20 12.32 -2.21
CA ALA A 25 14.46 11.15 -3.06
C ALA A 25 15.85 10.57 -2.78
N HIS A 26 16.89 11.40 -2.80
CA HIS A 26 18.25 10.98 -2.49
C HIS A 26 18.37 10.44 -1.06
N PHE A 27 17.75 11.09 -0.07
CA PHE A 27 17.68 10.56 1.30
C PHE A 27 16.99 9.19 1.38
N THR A 28 15.88 9.01 0.65
CA THR A 28 15.16 7.74 0.61
C THR A 28 16.02 6.62 0.05
N MET A 29 16.74 6.88 -1.05
CA MET A 29 17.63 5.90 -1.69
C MET A 29 18.85 5.55 -0.85
N THR A 30 19.50 6.55 -0.24
CA THR A 30 20.78 6.36 0.46
C THR A 30 20.63 5.95 1.92
N THR A 31 19.45 6.17 2.51
CA THR A 31 19.22 5.94 3.95
C THR A 31 18.03 5.03 4.19
N ARG A 32 16.85 5.35 3.64
CA ARG A 32 15.62 4.61 3.98
C ARG A 32 15.57 3.20 3.38
N PHE A 33 15.89 3.04 2.10
CA PHE A 33 15.89 1.70 1.47
C PHE A 33 16.91 0.73 2.08
N PRO A 34 18.15 1.14 2.36
CA PRO A 34 19.08 0.30 3.12
C PRO A 34 18.50 -0.16 4.47
N VAL A 35 17.86 0.74 5.22
CA VAL A 35 17.20 0.39 6.49
C VAL A 35 16.02 -0.58 6.26
N ILE A 36 15.21 -0.39 5.22
CA ILE A 36 14.10 -1.30 4.87
C ILE A 36 14.63 -2.70 4.56
N LEU A 37 15.70 -2.82 3.77
CA LEU A 37 16.28 -4.12 3.45
C LEU A 37 16.90 -4.81 4.67
N GLN A 38 17.59 -4.05 5.52
CA GLN A 38 18.12 -4.57 6.78
C GLN A 38 16.99 -5.06 7.69
N ASN A 39 15.92 -4.29 7.80
CA ASN A 39 14.72 -4.69 8.54
C ASN A 39 14.13 -6.02 8.03
N VAL A 40 14.05 -6.22 6.71
CA VAL A 40 13.57 -7.49 6.13
C VAL A 40 14.53 -8.64 6.48
N LEU A 41 15.84 -8.42 6.45
CA LEU A 41 16.82 -9.44 6.86
C LEU A 41 16.67 -9.81 8.34
N ASP A 42 16.47 -8.81 9.20
CA ASP A 42 16.36 -8.98 10.65
C ASP A 42 15.03 -9.67 11.03
N ASP A 43 13.91 -9.24 10.45
CA ASP A 43 12.57 -9.78 10.72
C ASP A 43 12.47 -11.28 10.36
N HIS A 44 13.28 -11.75 9.40
CA HIS A 44 13.32 -13.13 8.94
C HIS A 44 14.61 -13.87 9.31
N ALA A 45 15.37 -13.34 10.28
CA ALA A 45 16.61 -13.94 10.74
C ALA A 45 16.40 -15.40 11.19
N GLY A 46 17.19 -16.32 10.62
CA GLY A 46 17.09 -17.76 10.89
C GLY A 46 15.90 -18.47 10.24
N GLN A 47 15.01 -17.75 9.55
CA GLN A 47 13.87 -18.32 8.83
C GLN A 47 14.12 -18.43 7.33
N TYR A 48 14.84 -17.46 6.75
CA TYR A 48 15.16 -17.49 5.33
C TYR A 48 16.29 -18.47 5.00
N PRO A 49 16.13 -19.26 3.91
CA PRO A 49 17.23 -20.02 3.33
C PRO A 49 18.42 -19.13 2.97
N ALA A 50 19.63 -19.67 3.05
CA ALA A 50 20.86 -18.93 2.79
C ALA A 50 20.89 -18.24 1.42
N GLY A 51 20.27 -18.84 0.40
CA GLY A 51 20.16 -18.24 -0.94
C GLY A 51 19.33 -16.96 -0.97
N ILE A 52 18.22 -16.90 -0.22
CA ILE A 52 17.38 -15.68 -0.11
C ILE A 52 18.13 -14.60 0.66
N VAL A 53 18.77 -14.97 1.78
CA VAL A 53 19.61 -14.04 2.56
C VAL A 53 20.70 -13.43 1.68
N ALA A 54 21.41 -14.24 0.89
CA ALA A 54 22.43 -13.78 -0.03
C ALA A 54 21.87 -12.86 -1.12
N ALA A 55 20.70 -13.19 -1.69
CA ALA A 55 20.06 -12.36 -2.72
C ALA A 55 19.65 -10.98 -2.18
N LEU A 56 19.07 -10.92 -0.97
CA LEU A 56 18.72 -9.67 -0.30
C LEU A 56 19.96 -8.85 0.08
N GLN A 57 21.03 -9.50 0.56
CA GLN A 57 22.30 -8.84 0.85
C GLN A 57 22.94 -8.25 -0.42
N ASN A 58 22.89 -8.97 -1.54
CA ASN A 58 23.39 -8.46 -2.82
C ASN A 58 22.61 -7.20 -3.27
N LEU A 59 21.29 -7.18 -3.08
CA LEU A 59 20.48 -5.99 -3.37
C LEU A 59 20.84 -4.81 -2.44
N TYR A 60 21.07 -5.08 -1.15
CA TYR A 60 21.55 -4.08 -0.20
C TYR A 60 22.90 -3.50 -0.63
N ASP A 61 23.84 -4.35 -1.01
CA ASP A 61 25.18 -3.94 -1.46
C ASP A 61 25.10 -3.14 -2.77
N GLU A 62 24.26 -3.55 -3.72
CA GLU A 62 23.99 -2.81 -4.97
C GLU A 62 23.51 -1.38 -4.70
N LEU A 63 22.56 -1.21 -3.77
CA LEU A 63 22.01 0.09 -3.44
C LEU A 63 23.00 0.97 -2.69
N THR A 64 23.67 0.41 -1.68
CA THR A 64 24.59 1.19 -0.81
C THR A 64 25.90 1.56 -1.49
N GLN A 65 26.30 0.82 -2.52
CA GLN A 65 27.50 1.10 -3.32
C GLN A 65 27.19 1.80 -4.65
N ASP A 66 25.94 2.20 -4.88
CA ASP A 66 25.45 2.81 -6.12
C ASP A 66 25.87 2.04 -7.39
N GLN A 67 25.67 0.72 -7.37
CA GLN A 67 26.02 -0.14 -8.49
C GLN A 67 25.03 0.03 -9.66
N PRO A 68 25.40 -0.38 -10.88
CA PRO A 68 24.48 -0.42 -12.01
C PRO A 68 23.22 -1.25 -11.70
N VAL A 69 22.06 -0.72 -12.06
CA VAL A 69 20.76 -1.34 -11.79
C VAL A 69 20.57 -2.55 -12.70
N ARG A 70 20.63 -3.75 -12.10
CA ARG A 70 20.42 -5.01 -12.84
C ARG A 70 18.95 -5.23 -13.22
N SER A 71 18.74 -5.86 -14.37
CA SER A 71 17.45 -6.40 -14.79
C SER A 71 16.93 -7.45 -13.82
N LEU A 72 15.62 -7.68 -13.84
CA LEU A 72 14.99 -8.83 -13.19
C LEU A 72 15.41 -10.14 -13.87
N GLU A 73 15.48 -11.21 -13.09
CA GLU A 73 15.66 -12.60 -13.52
C GLU A 73 14.42 -13.40 -13.07
N THR A 74 13.28 -13.10 -13.69
CA THR A 74 11.97 -13.57 -13.21
C THR A 74 11.18 -14.32 -14.28
N THR A 75 10.40 -15.32 -13.86
CA THR A 75 9.39 -15.98 -14.73
C THR A 75 7.96 -15.55 -14.40
N ALA A 76 7.82 -14.53 -13.55
CA ALA A 76 6.55 -13.96 -13.16
C ALA A 76 5.83 -13.32 -14.37
N PRO A 77 4.49 -13.28 -14.38
CA PRO A 77 3.72 -12.72 -15.49
C PRO A 77 4.04 -11.24 -15.81
N ASP A 78 4.50 -10.49 -14.81
CA ASP A 78 4.88 -9.08 -14.93
C ASP A 78 6.31 -8.85 -15.48
N GLY A 79 7.11 -9.92 -15.62
CA GLY A 79 8.50 -9.86 -16.06
C GLY A 79 8.71 -9.09 -17.38
N PRO A 80 7.96 -9.37 -18.46
CA PRO A 80 8.08 -8.65 -19.72
C PRO A 80 7.83 -7.14 -19.58
N ALA A 81 6.82 -6.73 -18.81
CA ALA A 81 6.51 -5.32 -18.60
C ALA A 81 7.62 -4.60 -17.84
N TRP A 82 8.19 -5.25 -16.81
CA TRP A 82 9.34 -4.71 -16.08
C TRP A 82 10.62 -4.65 -16.92
N ALA A 83 10.86 -5.63 -17.79
CA ALA A 83 12.00 -5.61 -18.69
C ALA A 83 11.91 -4.44 -19.69
N GLU A 84 10.71 -4.14 -20.18
CA GLU A 84 10.45 -2.96 -21.02
C GLU A 84 10.65 -1.66 -20.22
N ALA A 85 10.09 -1.56 -19.02
CA ALA A 85 10.22 -0.39 -18.16
C ALA A 85 11.66 -0.12 -17.72
N TRP A 86 12.47 -1.15 -17.48
CA TRP A 86 13.88 -1.04 -17.08
C TRP A 86 14.82 -0.69 -18.23
N ARG A 87 14.50 -1.12 -19.47
CA ARG A 87 15.38 -0.98 -20.65
C ARG A 87 15.98 0.43 -20.84
N PRO A 88 15.25 1.55 -20.66
CA PRO A 88 15.81 2.89 -20.79
C PRO A 88 16.94 3.22 -19.80
N TYR A 89 17.04 2.46 -18.72
CA TYR A 89 17.99 2.68 -17.62
C TYR A 89 19.14 1.66 -17.61
N HIS A 90 19.26 0.82 -18.64
CA HIS A 90 20.37 -0.12 -18.76
C HIS A 90 21.73 0.59 -18.64
N GLY A 91 22.53 0.14 -17.67
CA GLY A 91 23.86 0.69 -17.39
C GLY A 91 23.87 1.93 -16.48
N ARG A 92 22.71 2.45 -16.06
CA ARG A 92 22.61 3.50 -15.03
C ARG A 92 22.69 2.91 -13.63
N THR A 93 23.10 3.72 -12.67
CA THR A 93 23.18 3.36 -11.24
C THR A 93 21.89 3.74 -10.51
N TRP A 94 21.76 3.31 -9.25
CA TRP A 94 20.57 3.58 -8.43
C TRP A 94 20.37 5.07 -8.13
N LEU A 95 21.43 5.86 -8.12
CA LEU A 95 21.41 7.33 -7.98
C LEU A 95 21.30 8.07 -9.34
N ASP A 96 21.04 7.37 -10.44
CA ASP A 96 20.76 7.98 -11.76
C ASP A 96 19.41 7.50 -12.33
N LEU A 97 18.34 7.55 -11.53
CA LEU A 97 17.01 7.10 -11.92
C LEU A 97 15.92 8.13 -11.55
N PRO A 98 14.80 8.16 -12.28
CA PRO A 98 13.55 8.74 -11.78
C PRO A 98 13.13 8.01 -10.50
N TRP A 99 12.84 8.78 -9.45
CA TRP A 99 12.63 8.24 -8.11
C TRP A 99 11.46 7.24 -8.06
N TYR A 100 10.33 7.53 -8.72
CA TYR A 100 9.19 6.61 -8.76
C TYR A 100 9.57 5.23 -9.35
N PHE A 101 10.31 5.22 -10.47
CA PHE A 101 10.78 3.96 -11.06
C PHE A 101 11.74 3.25 -10.11
N ALA A 102 12.71 3.97 -9.52
CA ALA A 102 13.67 3.38 -8.61
C ALA A 102 13.01 2.72 -7.40
N GLU A 103 12.06 3.41 -6.76
CA GLU A 103 11.30 2.90 -5.61
C GLU A 103 10.49 1.66 -5.97
N ALA A 104 9.66 1.74 -7.02
CA ALA A 104 8.85 0.60 -7.46
C ALA A 104 9.73 -0.60 -7.87
N PHE A 105 10.86 -0.33 -8.53
CA PHE A 105 11.79 -1.37 -8.98
C PHE A 105 12.57 -2.00 -7.82
N ILE A 106 12.93 -1.25 -6.77
CA ILE A 106 13.54 -1.81 -5.55
C ILE A 106 12.59 -2.80 -4.89
N TYR A 107 11.32 -2.44 -4.68
CA TYR A 107 10.35 -3.37 -4.12
C TYR A 107 10.20 -4.61 -5.01
N ARG A 108 10.19 -4.45 -6.34
CA ARG A 108 10.12 -5.58 -7.26
C ARG A 108 11.35 -6.49 -7.22
N ARG A 109 12.55 -5.93 -7.11
CA ARG A 109 13.82 -6.65 -6.90
C ARG A 109 13.87 -7.34 -5.53
N LEU A 110 13.30 -6.72 -4.51
CA LEU A 110 13.21 -7.27 -3.15
C LEU A 110 12.30 -8.51 -3.14
N VAL A 111 11.09 -8.44 -3.73
CA VAL A 111 10.20 -9.62 -3.78
C VAL A 111 10.74 -10.72 -4.69
N GLU A 112 11.54 -10.38 -5.71
CA GLU A 112 12.31 -11.36 -6.49
C GLU A 112 13.35 -12.06 -5.60
N ALA A 113 14.16 -11.29 -4.86
CA ALA A 113 15.18 -11.81 -3.96
C ALA A 113 14.59 -12.66 -2.82
N ALA A 114 13.40 -12.29 -2.32
CA ALA A 114 12.62 -13.05 -1.34
C ALA A 114 11.98 -14.33 -1.94
N GLY A 115 12.10 -14.54 -3.25
CA GLY A 115 11.56 -15.73 -3.92
C GLY A 115 10.03 -15.73 -4.03
N TYR A 116 9.37 -14.56 -3.97
CA TYR A 116 7.92 -14.45 -3.96
C TYR A 116 7.25 -15.04 -5.23
N PHE A 117 7.96 -15.08 -6.36
CA PHE A 117 7.45 -15.65 -7.62
C PHE A 117 8.10 -16.99 -8.02
N GLY A 118 8.88 -17.60 -7.11
CA GLY A 118 9.58 -18.87 -7.35
C GLY A 118 8.68 -20.10 -7.21
N THR A 119 9.16 -21.26 -7.64
CA THR A 119 8.50 -22.55 -7.36
C THR A 119 8.89 -23.08 -5.98
N GLU A 120 8.05 -23.92 -5.35
CA GLU A 120 8.40 -24.63 -4.10
C GLU A 120 9.72 -25.42 -4.20
N GLN A 121 10.14 -25.82 -5.42
CA GLN A 121 11.42 -26.49 -5.68
C GLN A 121 12.63 -25.56 -5.47
N GLY A 122 12.52 -24.25 -5.73
CA GLY A 122 13.55 -23.28 -5.35
C GLY A 122 13.68 -23.14 -3.83
N ARG A 123 12.58 -23.39 -3.10
CA ARG A 123 12.54 -23.43 -1.64
C ARG A 123 13.22 -24.69 -1.07
N ARG A 124 12.89 -25.87 -1.62
CA ARG A 124 13.44 -27.17 -1.19
C ARG A 124 14.89 -27.41 -1.61
N GLY A 125 15.32 -26.93 -2.77
CA GLY A 125 16.70 -27.08 -3.23
C GLY A 125 17.74 -26.37 -2.34
N ALA A 126 17.31 -25.36 -1.57
CA ALA A 126 18.12 -24.72 -0.54
C ALA A 126 18.10 -25.48 0.81
N GLU A 127 17.03 -26.24 1.09
CA GLU A 127 16.92 -27.13 2.26
C GLU A 127 17.73 -28.44 2.07
N GLU A 128 17.85 -28.95 0.84
CA GLU A 128 18.53 -30.22 0.52
C GLU A 128 20.08 -30.17 0.59
N GLN A 129 20.70 -29.01 0.78
CA GLN A 129 22.14 -28.92 1.08
C GLN A 129 22.49 -29.21 2.56
N GLY A 130 21.52 -29.65 3.36
CA GLY A 130 21.72 -29.99 4.77
C GLY A 130 20.75 -31.04 5.32
N GLY A 131 20.63 -32.23 4.71
CA GLY A 131 19.95 -33.37 5.35
C GLY A 131 19.32 -34.36 4.39
N GLN A 132 19.44 -35.66 4.73
CA GLN A 132 19.06 -36.82 3.92
C GLN A 132 17.56 -36.88 3.56
N SER A 133 17.30 -37.33 2.32
CA SER A 133 16.00 -37.54 1.68
C SER A 133 15.03 -38.44 2.46
N SER A 134 13.74 -38.15 2.32
CA SER A 134 12.72 -39.20 2.22
C SER A 134 11.70 -38.88 1.12
N SER A 135 11.36 -39.92 0.38
CA SER A 135 10.75 -39.92 -0.96
C SER A 135 9.23 -39.68 -0.96
N GLY A 136 8.77 -38.82 -1.88
CA GLY A 136 7.39 -38.77 -2.35
C GLY A 136 7.33 -38.20 -3.77
N GLN A 137 6.84 -38.98 -4.73
CA GLN A 137 6.76 -38.62 -6.16
C GLN A 137 5.88 -37.39 -6.40
N PRO A 138 6.25 -36.45 -7.31
CA PRO A 138 5.35 -35.37 -7.72
C PRO A 138 4.44 -35.85 -8.86
N SER A 139 3.14 -35.72 -8.66
CA SER A 139 2.13 -35.88 -9.70
C SER A 139 2.17 -34.68 -10.64
N ALA A 140 2.36 -34.94 -11.93
CA ALA A 140 2.27 -33.97 -13.00
C ALA A 140 0.80 -33.62 -13.29
N ASN A 141 0.43 -32.35 -13.10
CA ASN A 141 -0.49 -31.55 -13.91
C ASN A 141 -0.94 -30.36 -13.07
N ASN A 142 -0.60 -29.14 -13.51
CA ASN A 142 -1.44 -27.95 -13.43
C ASN A 142 -0.72 -26.78 -14.12
N SER A 143 -0.82 -26.77 -15.44
CA SER A 143 -0.66 -25.56 -16.24
C SER A 143 -2.02 -24.84 -16.28
N GLU A 144 -2.35 -24.07 -15.25
CA GLU A 144 -3.44 -23.07 -15.29
C GLU A 144 -3.33 -22.16 -14.05
N GLY A 145 -2.94 -20.89 -14.30
CA GLY A 145 -2.78 -19.85 -13.28
C GLY A 145 -1.56 -20.04 -12.39
N LYS A 146 -0.41 -19.43 -12.75
CA LYS A 146 0.70 -19.23 -11.80
C LYS A 146 0.18 -18.35 -10.67
N LYS A 147 -0.41 -18.96 -9.64
CA LYS A 147 -0.81 -18.29 -8.41
C LYS A 147 0.45 -17.66 -7.84
N TRP A 148 0.37 -16.41 -7.41
CA TRP A 148 1.42 -15.75 -6.65
C TRP A 148 1.62 -16.58 -5.36
N ILE A 149 2.53 -17.55 -5.39
CA ILE A 149 2.85 -18.44 -4.27
C ILE A 149 4.21 -17.98 -3.78
N GLY A 150 4.21 -17.19 -2.71
CA GLY A 150 5.39 -16.44 -2.31
C GLY A 150 5.46 -16.13 -0.83
N VAL A 151 6.69 -15.83 -0.39
CA VAL A 151 7.00 -15.32 0.93
C VAL A 151 6.82 -13.81 0.91
N ASP A 152 5.80 -13.29 1.59
CA ASP A 152 5.66 -11.84 1.78
C ASP A 152 6.73 -11.35 2.78
N PRO A 153 7.73 -10.58 2.32
CA PRO A 153 8.84 -10.14 3.17
C PRO A 153 8.39 -9.18 4.26
N PHE A 154 7.21 -8.57 4.14
CA PHE A 154 6.67 -7.62 5.11
C PHE A 154 5.62 -8.24 6.03
N LEU A 155 5.30 -9.53 5.86
CA LEU A 155 4.27 -10.23 6.65
C LEU A 155 4.49 -10.13 8.16
N PRO A 156 5.71 -10.30 8.73
CA PRO A 156 5.89 -10.21 10.17
C PRO A 156 5.43 -8.87 10.75
N ARG A 157 5.73 -7.76 10.06
CA ARG A 157 5.32 -6.42 10.51
C ARG A 157 3.83 -6.17 10.34
N LYS A 158 3.25 -6.57 9.20
CA LYS A 158 1.80 -6.46 8.95
C LYS A 158 1.00 -7.24 10.00
N GLN A 159 1.45 -8.44 10.34
CA GLN A 159 0.80 -9.27 11.36
C GLN A 159 0.96 -8.68 12.76
N ALA A 160 2.17 -8.20 13.11
CA ALA A 160 2.41 -7.57 14.41
C ALA A 160 1.54 -6.32 14.62
N GLU A 161 1.29 -5.54 13.56
CA GLU A 161 0.35 -4.43 13.61
C GLU A 161 -1.09 -4.92 13.84
N LEU A 162 -1.57 -5.90 13.08
CA LEU A 162 -2.94 -6.43 13.21
C LEU A 162 -3.21 -7.12 14.56
N ASP A 163 -2.18 -7.71 15.17
CA ASP A 163 -2.25 -8.34 16.49
C ASP A 163 -2.26 -7.31 17.63
N SER A 164 -2.03 -6.02 17.34
CA SER A 164 -2.02 -4.95 18.31
C SER A 164 -3.45 -4.55 18.72
N GLU A 165 -3.74 -4.55 20.02
CA GLU A 165 -5.00 -4.00 20.56
C GLU A 165 -5.20 -2.52 20.17
N ALA A 166 -4.11 -1.79 19.97
CA ALA A 166 -4.11 -0.40 19.51
C ALA A 166 -4.87 -0.22 18.19
N THR A 167 -4.56 -1.07 17.22
CA THR A 167 -5.11 -1.01 15.86
C THR A 167 -6.63 -1.17 15.90
N TRP A 168 -7.13 -2.09 16.71
CA TRP A 168 -8.57 -2.30 16.88
C TRP A 168 -9.25 -1.20 17.70
N ALA A 169 -8.55 -0.61 18.68
CA ALA A 169 -9.05 0.53 19.44
C ALA A 169 -9.26 1.77 18.55
N VAL A 170 -8.34 2.03 17.60
CA VAL A 170 -8.48 3.11 16.62
C VAL A 170 -9.74 2.92 15.76
N ALA A 171 -10.01 1.70 15.30
CA ALA A 171 -11.22 1.41 14.53
C ALA A 171 -12.51 1.60 15.35
N ALA A 172 -12.50 1.20 16.62
CA ALA A 172 -13.63 1.44 17.52
C ALA A 172 -13.89 2.95 17.72
N VAL A 173 -12.84 3.77 17.82
CA VAL A 173 -12.97 5.23 17.90
C VAL A 173 -13.56 5.78 16.60
N ALA A 174 -13.08 5.35 15.43
CA ALA A 174 -13.62 5.79 14.14
C ALA A 174 -15.13 5.48 14.02
N LEU A 175 -15.55 4.26 14.40
CA LEU A 175 -16.96 3.88 14.45
C LEU A 175 -17.80 4.75 15.40
N SER A 176 -17.23 5.15 16.56
CA SER A 176 -17.94 6.01 17.52
C SER A 176 -18.18 7.43 17.01
N HIS A 177 -17.33 7.91 16.08
CA HIS A 177 -17.47 9.22 15.44
C HIS A 177 -18.43 9.22 14.24
N ALA A 178 -18.92 8.03 13.84
CA ALA A 178 -19.88 7.86 12.76
C ALA A 178 -21.12 7.06 13.21
N PRO A 179 -21.89 7.57 14.19
CA PRO A 179 -22.99 6.82 14.81
C PRO A 179 -24.21 6.62 13.91
N ASP A 180 -24.32 7.36 12.81
CA ASP A 180 -25.47 7.39 11.91
C ASP A 180 -25.07 7.61 10.45
N GLY A 181 -26.02 7.60 9.52
CA GLY A 181 -25.76 7.78 8.08
C GLY A 181 -25.64 9.24 7.62
N SER A 182 -25.29 10.18 8.50
CA SER A 182 -25.23 11.61 8.21
C SER A 182 -24.02 12.02 7.35
N ALA A 183 -24.07 13.25 6.84
CA ALA A 183 -22.99 13.88 6.10
C ALA A 183 -21.75 14.09 6.98
N GLU A 184 -21.99 14.44 8.24
CA GLU A 184 -21.00 14.67 9.27
C GLU A 184 -20.25 13.37 9.61
N SER A 185 -20.99 12.25 9.74
CA SER A 185 -20.41 10.92 9.94
C SER A 185 -19.54 10.49 8.75
N LEU A 186 -19.96 10.77 7.51
CA LEU A 186 -19.14 10.51 6.31
C LEU A 186 -17.85 11.34 6.31
N ALA A 187 -17.96 12.65 6.56
CA ALA A 187 -16.80 13.54 6.62
C ALA A 187 -15.81 13.13 7.72
N ALA A 188 -16.30 12.68 8.87
CA ALA A 188 -15.45 12.16 9.94
C ALA A 188 -14.66 10.92 9.49
N LEU A 189 -15.32 9.96 8.83
CA LEU A 189 -14.66 8.73 8.36
C LEU A 189 -13.65 8.97 7.23
N LEU A 190 -13.90 9.94 6.35
CA LEU A 190 -12.92 10.35 5.33
C LEU A 190 -11.60 10.84 5.98
N HIS A 191 -11.69 11.59 7.08
CA HIS A 191 -10.51 12.01 7.83
C HIS A 191 -9.83 10.84 8.57
N HIS A 192 -10.59 9.88 9.12
CA HIS A 192 -10.00 8.67 9.71
C HIS A 192 -9.22 7.85 8.66
N CYS A 193 -9.74 7.72 7.43
CA CYS A 193 -9.02 7.05 6.35
C CYS A 193 -7.71 7.78 6.01
N LEU A 194 -7.75 9.12 5.87
CA LEU A 194 -6.56 9.93 5.58
C LEU A 194 -5.44 9.76 6.62
N TRP A 195 -5.81 9.66 7.90
CA TRP A 195 -4.85 9.60 9.01
C TRP A 195 -4.58 8.19 9.54
N GLY A 196 -5.10 7.14 8.88
CA GLY A 196 -4.99 5.75 9.33
C GLY A 196 -3.55 5.31 9.62
N ASN A 197 -2.57 5.80 8.84
CA ASN A 197 -1.14 5.52 9.03
C ASN A 197 -0.44 6.34 10.13
N ARG A 198 -1.12 7.34 10.71
CA ARG A 198 -0.57 8.27 11.70
C ARG A 198 -1.26 8.20 13.06
N ALA A 199 -2.33 7.42 13.18
CA ALA A 199 -3.06 7.21 14.42
C ALA A 199 -2.18 6.47 15.46
N ASP A 200 -1.29 7.21 16.10
CA ASP A 200 -0.48 6.76 17.24
C ASP A 200 -1.39 6.42 18.45
N LEU A 201 -1.00 5.44 19.26
CA LEU A 201 -1.54 5.14 20.59
C LEU A 201 -1.69 6.35 21.54
N SER A 202 -0.97 7.45 21.31
CA SER A 202 -1.22 8.71 22.03
C SER A 202 -2.57 9.34 21.68
N TYR A 203 -3.11 9.09 20.48
CA TYR A 203 -4.42 9.54 20.02
C TYR A 203 -5.57 8.90 20.81
N THR A 204 -5.50 7.61 21.13
CA THR A 204 -6.59 6.91 21.85
C THR A 204 -6.70 7.39 23.29
N LYS A 205 -5.56 7.58 23.98
CA LYS A 205 -5.54 8.15 25.34
C LYS A 205 -6.06 9.58 25.39
N VAL A 206 -5.72 10.41 24.40
CA VAL A 206 -6.21 11.79 24.33
C VAL A 206 -7.67 11.83 23.87
N ALA A 207 -8.12 10.93 23.00
CA ALA A 207 -9.51 10.84 22.54
C ALA A 207 -10.47 10.43 23.68
N GLU A 208 -10.07 9.45 24.51
CA GLU A 208 -10.81 9.07 25.72
C GLU A 208 -10.88 10.21 26.74
N LEU A 209 -9.78 10.95 26.94
CA LEU A 209 -9.70 12.03 27.93
C LEU A 209 -10.36 13.34 27.45
N ALA A 210 -10.40 13.60 26.14
CA ALA A 210 -10.85 14.85 25.54
C ALA A 210 -12.20 14.75 24.81
N GLY A 211 -12.87 13.60 24.87
CA GLY A 211 -14.19 13.37 24.26
C GLY A 211 -14.20 13.42 22.74
N GLY A 212 -13.11 12.96 22.09
CA GLY A 212 -12.98 12.78 20.63
C GLY A 212 -12.92 14.07 19.77
N LYS A 213 -13.63 15.14 20.15
CA LYS A 213 -13.78 16.37 19.35
C LYS A 213 -12.51 17.20 19.21
N ILE A 214 -11.63 17.19 20.22
CA ILE A 214 -10.42 18.04 20.24
C ILE A 214 -9.36 17.53 19.25
N LEU A 215 -9.25 16.21 19.04
CA LEU A 215 -8.28 15.63 18.10
C LEU A 215 -8.68 15.86 16.64
N VAL A 216 -9.93 15.62 16.27
CA VAL A 216 -10.43 15.87 14.91
C VAL A 216 -10.24 17.34 14.50
N ALA A 217 -10.50 18.28 15.42
CA ALA A 217 -10.26 19.70 15.17
C ALA A 217 -8.76 20.05 15.00
N SER A 218 -7.87 19.34 15.69
CA SER A 218 -6.41 19.55 15.56
C SER A 218 -5.84 18.96 14.27
N GLU A 219 -6.45 17.91 13.73
CA GLU A 219 -6.02 17.26 12.49
C GLU A 219 -6.51 18.00 11.25
N GLN A 220 -7.73 18.53 11.29
CA GLN A 220 -8.25 19.43 10.24
C GLN A 220 -7.32 20.64 10.03
N ALA A 221 -6.70 21.16 11.10
CA ALA A 221 -5.75 22.26 11.00
C ALA A 221 -4.47 21.92 10.21
N ASN A 222 -4.17 20.63 9.98
CA ASN A 222 -3.03 20.17 9.19
C ASN A 222 -3.40 19.89 7.72
N LEU A 223 -4.67 20.02 7.33
CA LEU A 223 -5.09 19.89 5.94
C LEU A 223 -4.70 21.13 5.15
N LEU A 224 -3.90 20.95 4.09
CA LEU A 224 -3.53 22.03 3.19
C LEU A 224 -4.59 22.26 2.10
N VAL A 225 -5.26 21.18 1.70
CA VAL A 225 -6.36 21.15 0.74
C VAL A 225 -7.37 20.15 1.30
N ASP A 226 -8.63 20.57 1.38
CA ASP A 226 -9.72 19.77 1.95
C ASP A 226 -10.94 19.86 1.02
N ASP A 227 -11.12 18.82 0.20
CA ASP A 227 -12.26 18.67 -0.71
C ASP A 227 -13.35 17.76 -0.12
N THR A 228 -13.34 17.53 1.20
CA THR A 228 -14.31 16.65 1.88
C THR A 228 -15.75 17.05 1.61
N GLU A 229 -16.05 18.36 1.65
CA GLU A 229 -17.39 18.87 1.35
C GLU A 229 -17.83 18.52 -0.08
N ALA A 230 -16.93 18.68 -1.06
CA ALA A 230 -17.22 18.33 -2.45
C ALA A 230 -17.47 16.82 -2.65
N VAL A 231 -16.74 15.96 -1.93
CA VAL A 231 -16.98 14.50 -1.94
C VAL A 231 -18.34 14.16 -1.32
N VAL A 232 -18.67 14.77 -0.19
CA VAL A 232 -19.96 14.59 0.49
C VAL A 232 -21.10 15.03 -0.43
N GLU A 233 -21.03 16.22 -1.02
CA GLU A 233 -22.04 16.74 -1.96
C GLU A 233 -22.21 15.83 -3.18
N TYR A 234 -21.11 15.35 -3.75
CA TYR A 234 -21.13 14.45 -4.90
C TYR A 234 -21.87 13.14 -4.58
N LEU A 235 -21.52 12.51 -3.45
CA LEU A 235 -22.15 11.25 -3.03
C LEU A 235 -23.61 11.46 -2.59
N GLN A 236 -23.95 12.59 -1.96
CA GLN A 236 -25.32 12.95 -1.63
C GLN A 236 -26.18 13.16 -2.89
N GLY A 237 -25.67 13.89 -3.88
CA GLY A 237 -26.38 14.16 -5.14
C GLY A 237 -26.74 12.89 -5.91
N GLY A 238 -25.94 11.83 -5.75
CA GLY A 238 -26.21 10.50 -6.30
C GLY A 238 -27.30 9.68 -5.57
N ARG A 239 -27.70 10.06 -4.34
CA ARG A 239 -28.70 9.32 -3.55
C ARG A 239 -30.15 9.59 -3.98
N GLY A 240 -30.38 10.64 -4.77
CA GLY A 240 -31.72 11.09 -5.16
C GLY A 240 -32.47 11.72 -3.97
N ALA A 241 -33.16 12.83 -4.20
CA ALA A 241 -33.97 13.46 -3.16
C ALA A 241 -35.05 12.48 -2.68
N GLU A 242 -35.04 12.13 -1.39
CA GLU A 242 -36.16 11.42 -0.77
C GLU A 242 -37.41 12.31 -0.84
N GLY A 243 -38.30 12.01 -1.80
CA GLY A 243 -39.70 12.41 -1.79
C GLY A 243 -40.04 13.74 -2.46
N GLN A 244 -40.49 13.67 -3.72
CA GLN A 244 -41.86 14.03 -4.13
C GLN A 244 -42.07 13.83 -5.65
N GLY A 245 -42.83 12.79 -6.01
CA GLY A 245 -43.61 12.74 -7.26
C GLY A 245 -42.92 12.24 -8.54
N GLY A 246 -43.46 11.15 -9.10
CA GLY A 246 -43.52 10.95 -10.56
C GLY A 246 -42.61 9.89 -11.17
N GLY A 247 -43.10 8.64 -11.26
CA GLY A 247 -43.18 7.80 -12.47
C GLY A 247 -42.01 7.62 -13.46
N GLY A 248 -40.79 8.06 -13.16
CA GLY A 248 -39.61 7.90 -14.02
C GLY A 248 -38.72 6.75 -13.54
N GLN A 249 -38.16 6.00 -14.49
CA GLN A 249 -37.27 4.85 -14.27
C GLN A 249 -36.15 5.19 -13.28
N ARG A 250 -36.18 4.54 -12.10
CA ARG A 250 -35.23 4.74 -11.00
C ARG A 250 -33.80 4.49 -11.50
N SER A 251 -32.93 5.49 -11.44
CA SER A 251 -31.48 5.23 -11.40
C SER A 251 -31.19 4.60 -10.03
N ALA A 252 -30.40 3.54 -9.99
CA ALA A 252 -30.13 2.79 -8.76
C ALA A 252 -29.63 3.72 -7.65
N VAL A 253 -30.21 3.58 -6.46
CA VAL A 253 -29.83 4.30 -5.26
C VAL A 253 -28.44 3.80 -4.84
N GLY A 254 -27.43 4.69 -4.84
CA GLY A 254 -26.04 4.38 -4.51
C GLY A 254 -25.21 4.01 -5.74
N GLY A 255 -24.16 4.77 -6.05
CA GLY A 255 -23.25 4.47 -7.15
C GLY A 255 -22.25 3.35 -6.82
N ARG A 256 -21.24 3.20 -7.69
CA ARG A 256 -20.03 2.42 -7.40
C ARG A 256 -18.97 3.37 -6.84
N VAL A 257 -18.32 2.98 -5.74
CA VAL A 257 -17.11 3.64 -5.21
C VAL A 257 -15.94 2.66 -5.27
N ASP A 258 -14.79 3.14 -5.73
CA ASP A 258 -13.56 2.35 -5.85
C ASP A 258 -12.51 2.87 -4.86
N PHE A 259 -11.89 1.95 -4.13
CA PHE A 259 -10.77 2.21 -3.23
C PHE A 259 -9.50 1.71 -3.89
N LEU A 260 -8.54 2.62 -4.11
CA LEU A 260 -7.16 2.27 -4.44
C LEU A 260 -6.41 2.20 -3.11
N CYS A 261 -6.26 1.00 -2.55
CA CYS A 261 -5.70 0.82 -1.22
C CYS A 261 -4.17 1.06 -1.23
N ASP A 262 -3.63 1.53 -0.10
CA ASP A 262 -2.19 1.74 0.10
C ASP A 262 -1.61 0.71 1.08
N ASN A 263 -1.71 0.94 2.40
CA ASN A 263 -1.13 0.03 3.40
C ASN A 263 -2.16 -0.96 3.96
N ALA A 264 -1.63 -2.11 4.40
CA ALA A 264 -2.36 -3.04 5.26
C ALA A 264 -2.47 -2.49 6.69
N GLY A 265 -3.01 -3.28 7.63
CA GLY A 265 -3.04 -2.88 9.04
C GLY A 265 -4.10 -1.82 9.31
N THR A 266 -3.73 -0.77 10.04
CA THR A 266 -4.66 0.25 10.56
C THR A 266 -5.32 1.06 9.45
N GLU A 267 -4.59 1.41 8.39
CA GLU A 267 -5.15 2.15 7.24
C GLU A 267 -6.23 1.34 6.52
N LEU A 268 -5.93 0.09 6.12
CA LEU A 268 -6.93 -0.78 5.51
C LEU A 268 -8.14 -1.00 6.43
N LEU A 269 -7.93 -1.06 7.75
CA LEU A 269 -9.03 -1.17 8.70
C LEU A 269 -9.91 0.09 8.70
N MET A 270 -9.34 1.30 8.56
CA MET A 270 -10.12 2.53 8.44
C MET A 270 -10.90 2.57 7.12
N ASP A 271 -10.27 2.15 6.01
CA ASP A 271 -10.95 2.00 4.73
C ASP A 271 -12.15 1.05 4.86
N LEU A 272 -11.98 -0.08 5.55
CA LEU A 272 -13.06 -1.04 5.78
C LEU A 272 -14.19 -0.47 6.65
N VAL A 273 -13.88 0.37 7.63
CA VAL A 273 -14.90 1.10 8.43
C VAL A 273 -15.69 2.04 7.54
N LEU A 274 -15.03 2.78 6.64
CA LEU A 274 -15.71 3.65 5.68
C LEU A 274 -16.54 2.83 4.67
N VAL A 275 -16.02 1.70 4.19
CA VAL A 275 -16.75 0.78 3.30
C VAL A 275 -18.03 0.26 3.95
N ASP A 276 -17.97 -0.18 5.21
CA ASP A 276 -19.14 -0.62 5.98
C ASP A 276 -20.17 0.52 6.10
N PHE A 277 -19.72 1.74 6.45
CA PHE A 277 -20.58 2.91 6.50
C PHE A 277 -21.28 3.20 5.17
N LEU A 278 -20.51 3.23 4.06
CA LEU A 278 -21.03 3.58 2.75
C LEU A 278 -22.09 2.59 2.28
N LEU A 279 -21.89 1.30 2.52
CA LEU A 279 -22.83 0.24 2.18
C LEU A 279 -24.04 0.23 3.12
N ARG A 280 -23.81 0.28 4.44
CA ARG A 280 -24.86 0.18 5.47
C ARG A 280 -25.89 1.30 5.36
N PHE A 281 -25.42 2.52 5.09
CA PHE A 281 -26.30 3.69 5.00
C PHE A 281 -26.68 4.05 3.55
N GLY A 282 -26.31 3.23 2.56
CA GLY A 282 -26.73 3.42 1.17
C GLY A 282 -26.14 4.68 0.52
N TRP A 283 -24.89 5.01 0.86
CA TRP A 283 -24.08 5.99 0.13
C TRP A 283 -23.45 5.39 -1.14
N ALA A 284 -23.24 4.06 -1.14
CA ALA A 284 -22.82 3.30 -2.31
C ALA A 284 -23.61 1.98 -2.39
N GLU A 285 -23.90 1.52 -3.61
CA GLU A 285 -24.47 0.18 -3.86
C GLU A 285 -23.36 -0.85 -4.03
N ARG A 286 -22.22 -0.43 -4.58
CA ARG A 286 -21.09 -1.31 -4.87
C ARG A 286 -19.78 -0.66 -4.45
N ILE A 287 -18.96 -1.45 -3.78
CA ILE A 287 -17.58 -1.11 -3.46
C ILE A 287 -16.66 -2.05 -4.24
N THR A 288 -15.58 -1.51 -4.81
CA THR A 288 -14.46 -2.31 -5.35
C THR A 288 -13.18 -1.85 -4.67
N MET A 289 -12.45 -2.78 -4.07
CA MET A 289 -11.14 -2.52 -3.47
C MET A 289 -10.05 -3.07 -4.39
N HIS A 290 -9.09 -2.23 -4.76
CA HIS A 290 -7.91 -2.59 -5.54
C HIS A 290 -6.73 -2.66 -4.57
N VAL A 291 -6.17 -3.85 -4.42
CA VAL A 291 -5.12 -4.21 -3.44
C VAL A 291 -3.87 -4.76 -4.11
#